data_AF-A0A662CRA8-F1
#
_entry.id   AF-A0A662CRA8-F1
#
_cell.length_a   1.000
_cell.length_b   1.000
_cell.length_c   1.000
_cell.angle_alpha   90.00
_cell.angle_beta   90.00
_cell.angle_gamma   90.00
#
_symmetry.space_group_name_H-M   'P 1'
#
loop_
_entity.id
_entity.type
_entity.pdbx_description
1 polymer ?
#
loop_
_entity_poly.entity_id
_entity_poly.type
_entity_poly.pdbx_seq_one_letter_code
_entity_poly.pdbx_strand_id
1 'polypeptide(L)' 'MQKITELNPKEVWAYFDEILTIPRISKKEDQIIAYLIGFAKKYKLKYKQDQVGNLLISKPSTDGMEDRKGVILQSHADM' A
#
# COMPACT_ATOMS: atom_id res chain seq x y z
N MET A 1 -17.61 -6.34 -20.62
CA MET A 1 -16.43 -5.57 -20.17
C MET A 1 -15.51 -6.52 -19.43
N GLN A 2 -14.23 -6.53 -19.74
CA GLN A 2 -13.23 -7.31 -19.02
C GLN A 2 -13.08 -6.72 -17.61
N LYS A 3 -13.12 -7.55 -16.57
CA LYS A 3 -12.89 -7.05 -15.20
C LYS A 3 -11.41 -6.71 -15.05
N ILE A 4 -11.09 -5.60 -14.39
CA ILE A 4 -9.70 -5.17 -14.23
C ILE A 4 -8.86 -6.21 -13.48
N THR A 5 -9.49 -6.99 -12.61
CA THR A 5 -8.91 -8.13 -11.87
C THR A 5 -8.47 -9.31 -12.75
N GLU A 6 -8.86 -9.34 -14.03
CA GLU A 6 -8.43 -10.37 -14.99
C GLU A 6 -7.09 -10.04 -15.68
N LEU A 7 -6.60 -8.81 -15.49
CA LEU A 7 -5.32 -8.37 -16.04
C LEU A 7 -4.14 -9.00 -15.27
N ASN A 8 -2.99 -9.10 -15.94
CA ASN A 8 -1.75 -9.54 -15.32
C ASN A 8 -0.87 -8.34 -14.93
N PRO A 9 -0.17 -8.39 -13.79
CA PRO A 9 -0.21 -9.43 -12.75
C PRO A 9 -1.45 -9.31 -11.85
N LYS A 10 -2.14 -10.45 -11.61
CA LYS A 10 -3.43 -10.48 -10.89
C LYS A 10 -3.41 -9.83 -9.51
N GLU A 11 -2.33 -10.00 -8.77
CA GLU A 11 -2.20 -9.46 -7.40
C GLU A 11 -2.26 -7.93 -7.37
N VAL A 12 -1.56 -7.27 -8.31
CA VAL A 12 -1.55 -5.80 -8.38
C VAL A 12 -2.94 -5.29 -8.74
N TRP A 13 -3.60 -5.92 -9.72
CA TRP A 13 -4.92 -5.50 -10.17
C TRP A 13 -6.03 -5.76 -9.15
N ALA A 14 -5.90 -6.80 -8.32
CA ALA A 14 -6.81 -7.03 -7.19
C ALA A 14 -6.73 -5.88 -6.17
N TYR A 15 -5.51 -5.49 -5.76
CA TYR A 15 -5.36 -4.34 -4.85
C TYR A 15 -5.79 -3.01 -5.49
N PHE A 16 -5.53 -2.84 -6.78
CA PHE A 16 -5.95 -1.64 -7.49
C PHE A 16 -7.48 -1.52 -7.54
N ASP A 17 -8.19 -2.61 -7.83
CA ASP A 17 -9.66 -2.65 -7.82
C ASP A 17 -10.22 -2.31 -6.43
N GLU A 18 -9.65 -2.87 -5.35
CA GLU A 18 -10.00 -2.50 -3.97
C GLU A 18 -9.79 -1.01 -3.70
N ILE A 19 -8.65 -0.44 -4.10
CA ILE A 19 -8.31 0.96 -3.88
C ILE A 19 -9.26 1.90 -4.65
N LEU A 20 -9.72 1.52 -5.84
CA LEU A 20 -10.69 2.32 -6.62
C LEU A 20 -12.03 2.50 -5.89
N THR A 21 -12.40 1.56 -5.02
CA THR A 21 -13.62 1.67 -4.21
C THR A 21 -13.51 2.67 -3.06
N ILE A 22 -12.30 3.14 -2.75
CA ILE A 22 -12.02 4.02 -1.61
C ILE A 22 -11.89 5.47 -2.12
N PRO A 23 -12.80 6.37 -1.73
CA PRO A 23 -12.63 7.80 -2.02
C PRO A 23 -11.33 8.33 -1.42
N ARG A 24 -10.48 8.92 -2.26
CA ARG A 24 -9.12 9.36 -1.88
C ARG A 24 -8.77 10.73 -2.47
N ILE A 25 -9.72 11.64 -2.40
CA ILE A 25 -9.57 13.03 -2.87
C ILE A 25 -8.47 13.70 -2.03
N SER A 26 -7.65 14.56 -2.64
CA SER A 26 -6.63 15.34 -1.92
C SER A 26 -7.24 16.09 -0.72
N LYS A 27 -6.54 16.06 0.41
CA LYS A 27 -6.94 16.53 1.75
C LYS A 27 -8.02 15.72 2.45
N LYS A 28 -8.41 14.56 1.90
CA LYS A 28 -9.37 13.60 2.47
C LYS A 28 -8.84 12.17 2.37
N GLU A 29 -7.59 11.97 2.76
CA GLU A 29 -6.86 10.70 2.62
C GLU A 29 -7.13 9.70 3.76
N ASP A 30 -7.86 10.08 4.81
CA ASP A 30 -8.04 9.26 6.01
C ASP A 30 -8.50 7.82 5.73
N GLN A 31 -9.39 7.64 4.75
CA GLN A 31 -9.91 6.32 4.39
C GLN A 31 -8.86 5.44 3.71
N ILE A 32 -8.08 6.00 2.77
CA ILE A 32 -7.02 5.23 2.10
C ILE A 32 -5.87 4.94 3.07
N ILE A 33 -5.55 5.86 3.98
CA ILE A 33 -4.58 5.62 5.05
C ILE A 33 -5.06 4.51 5.99
N ALA A 34 -6.33 4.52 6.41
CA ALA A 34 -6.89 3.45 7.25
C ALA A 34 -6.84 2.08 6.56
N TYR A 35 -7.14 2.02 5.26
CA TYR A 35 -6.99 0.81 4.44
C TYR A 35 -5.55 0.30 4.44
N LEU A 36 -4.57 1.17 4.17
CA LEU A 36 -3.14 0.79 4.15
C LEU A 36 -2.62 0.36 5.53
N ILE A 37 -3.08 0.97 6.62
CA ILE A 37 -2.79 0.52 7.99
C ILE A 37 -3.41 -0.86 8.24
N GLY A 38 -4.64 -1.10 7.77
CA GLY A 38 -5.31 -2.40 7.82
C GLY A 38 -4.53 -3.48 7.08
N PHE A 39 -4.02 -3.16 5.89
CA PHE A 39 -3.12 -4.01 5.12
C PHE A 39 -1.86 -4.37 5.92
N ALA A 40 -1.19 -3.36 6.49
CA ALA A 40 0.01 -3.60 7.30
C ALA A 40 -0.28 -4.53 8.50
N LYS A 41 -1.38 -4.31 9.21
CA LYS A 41 -1.81 -5.17 10.33
C LYS A 41 -2.11 -6.61 9.88
N LYS A 42 -2.85 -6.78 8.79
CA LYS A 42 -3.20 -8.10 8.21
C LYS A 42 -1.96 -8.93 7.92
N TYR A 43 -0.93 -8.31 7.35
CA TYR A 43 0.33 -8.95 7.01
C TYR A 43 1.41 -8.86 8.10
N LYS A 44 1.07 -8.37 9.30
CA LYS A 44 1.98 -8.21 10.44
C LYS A 44 3.24 -7.38 10.11
N LEU A 45 3.07 -6.36 9.26
CA LEU A 45 4.11 -5.43 8.88
C LEU A 45 4.20 -4.26 9.86
N LYS A 46 5.40 -3.76 10.07
CA LYS A 46 5.60 -2.52 10.85
C LYS A 46 5.12 -1.35 10.01
N TYR A 47 4.41 -0.41 10.63
CA TYR A 47 4.04 0.84 9.97
C TYR A 47 4.22 2.02 10.92
N LYS A 48 4.44 3.20 10.37
CA LYS A 48 4.47 4.47 11.09
C LYS A 48 3.83 5.55 10.22
N GLN A 49 3.08 6.44 10.86
CA GLN A 49 2.54 7.64 10.23
C GLN A 49 3.25 8.85 10.83
N ASP A 50 3.66 9.80 9.99
CA ASP A 50 4.25 11.05 10.46
C ASP A 50 3.19 12.11 10.80
N GLN A 51 3.63 13.29 11.26
CA GLN A 51 2.73 14.38 11.67
C GLN A 51 1.95 15.01 10.52
N VAL A 52 2.42 14.86 9.28
CA VAL A 52 1.78 15.44 8.09
C VAL A 52 0.94 14.40 7.33
N GLY A 53 0.86 13.17 7.84
CA GLY A 53 -0.01 12.12 7.35
C GLY A 53 0.63 11.11 6.41
N ASN A 54 1.94 11.22 6.11
CA ASN A 54 2.61 10.22 5.28
C ASN A 54 2.69 8.88 6.03
N LEU A 55 2.43 7.79 5.30
CA LEU A 55 2.49 6.44 5.84
C LEU A 55 3.71 5.68 5.29
N LEU A 56 4.54 5.17 6.20
CA LEU A 56 5.60 4.21 5.87
C LEU A 56 5.20 2.83 6.37
N ILE A 57 5.22 1.84 5.47
CA ILE A 57 5.09 0.41 5.80
C ILE A 57 6.45 -0.25 5.53
N SER A 58 6.94 -1.04 6.48
CA SER A 58 8.25 -1.69 6.41
C SER A 58 8.10 -3.21 6.49
N LYS A 59 8.71 -3.89 5.52
CA LYS A 59 8.83 -5.34 5.46
C LYS A 59 10.31 -5.73 5.60
N PRO A 60 10.66 -6.73 6.42
CA PRO A 60 12.02 -7.24 6.48
C PRO A 60 12.45 -7.84 5.13
N SER A 61 13.76 -7.97 4.93
CA SER A 61 14.31 -8.76 3.83
C SER A 61 13.76 -10.19 3.88
N THR A 62 13.64 -10.81 2.71
CA THR A 62 13.49 -12.27 2.63
C THR A 62 14.81 -12.94 3.01
N ASP A 63 14.74 -14.19 3.46
CA ASP A 63 15.90 -14.98 3.86
C ASP A 63 17.02 -14.94 2.80
N GLY A 64 18.25 -14.66 3.23
CA GLY A 64 19.44 -14.57 2.38
C GLY A 64 19.65 -13.22 1.69
N MET A 65 18.87 -12.20 2.06
CA MET A 65 18.94 -10.84 1.49
C MET A 65 19.21 -9.76 2.56
N GLU A 66 19.58 -10.15 3.78
CA GLU A 66 19.75 -9.28 4.96
C GLU A 66 20.86 -8.24 4.77
N ASP A 67 21.93 -8.61 4.05
CA ASP A 67 23.11 -7.76 3.83
C ASP A 67 22.94 -6.79 2.64
N ARG A 68 21.77 -6.77 2.01
CA ARG A 68 21.50 -5.89 0.87
C ARG A 68 20.95 -4.54 1.32
N LYS A 69 21.20 -3.51 0.51
CA LYS A 69 20.63 -2.18 0.75
C LYS A 69 19.11 -2.23 0.70
N GLY A 70 18.48 -1.58 1.69
CA GLY A 70 17.04 -1.37 1.68
C GLY A 70 16.60 -0.53 0.49
N VAL A 71 15.36 -0.76 0.04
CA VAL A 71 14.73 -0.05 -1.08
C VAL A 71 13.44 0.60 -0.58
N ILE A 72 13.16 1.81 -1.07
CA ILE A 72 11.90 2.52 -0.84
C ILE A 72 11.11 2.52 -2.14
N LEU A 73 9.87 2.02 -2.08
CA LEU A 73 8.88 2.19 -3.14
C LEU A 73 7.94 3.31 -2.70
N GLN A 74 7.87 4.39 -3.49
CA GLN A 74 7.10 5.58 -3.14
C GLN A 74 6.00 5.83 -4.17
N SER A 75 4.82 6.18 -3.66
CA SER A 75 3.66 6.69 -4.40
C SER A 75 2.95 7.73 -3.54
N HIS A 76 2.05 8.50 -4.13
CA HIS A 76 1.08 9.31 -3.40
C HIS A 76 -0.25 8.55 -3.24
N ALA A 77 -1.00 8.86 -2.18
CA ALA A 77 -2.23 8.14 -1.83
C ALA A 77 -3.49 8.80 -2.43
N ASP A 78 -3.46 10.11 -2.60
CA ASP A 78 -4.55 10.89 -3.17
C ASP A 78 -4.64 10.77 -4.70
N MET A 79 -5.84 10.92 -5.26
CA MET A 79 -6.09 11.12 -6.70
C MET A 79 -7.51 11.63 -6.93
#